data_AF-A0AAD7LMS3-F1
#
_entry.id   AF-A0AAD7LMS3-F1
#
_cell.length_a   1.000
_cell.length_b   1.000
_cell.length_c   1.000
_cell.angle_alpha   90.00
_cell.angle_beta   90.00
_cell.angle_gamma   90.00
#
_symmetry.space_group_name_H-M   'P 1'
#
loop_
_entity.id
_entity.type
_entity.pdbx_description
1 polymer ?
#
loop_
_entity_poly.entity_id
_entity_poly.type
_entity_poly.pdbx_seq_one_letter_code
_entity_poly.pdbx_strand_id
1 'polypeptide(L)'
;MHKEIDRILEIIIKENKESRLMNKSSPGEADENLLDVLLNIQAKNDLELPLTDNNIKAVVMDMFGGGSETSSTTMVWVMSELLKNPKVMEEVQAETKVIINGWAIGRDHNYWTEAEEFKPERFLDSPIDYKGTNFEYIPFGAGRRICPGMTFGMANTELPLAKLLYHFDWNLPNGMKPEELDMKECGGVTLNRKEDLCLIPTCYRPSLN
;
A
#
# COMPACT_ATOMS: atom_id res chain seq x y z
N MET A 1 -39.41 -12.06 -11.41
CA MET A 1 -38.74 -10.81 -11.83
C MET A 1 -39.67 -9.58 -11.74
N HIS A 2 -40.62 -9.32 -12.65
CA HIS A 2 -41.43 -8.08 -12.59
C HIS A 2 -42.25 -7.92 -11.29
N LYS A 3 -42.95 -8.96 -10.84
CA LYS A 3 -43.72 -8.94 -9.57
C LYS A 3 -42.86 -8.79 -8.31
N GLU A 4 -41.59 -9.14 -8.41
CA GLU A 4 -40.65 -9.15 -7.28
C GLU A 4 -39.98 -7.79 -7.14
N ILE A 5 -39.55 -7.19 -8.27
CA ILE A 5 -39.05 -5.82 -8.34
C ILE A 5 -40.13 -4.82 -7.92
N ASP A 6 -41.36 -5.01 -8.40
CA ASP A 6 -42.50 -4.17 -8.03
C ASP A 6 -42.72 -4.17 -6.50
N ARG A 7 -42.69 -5.35 -5.88
CA ARG A 7 -42.81 -5.50 -4.43
C ARG A 7 -41.66 -4.84 -3.66
N ILE A 8 -40.43 -4.94 -4.17
CA ILE A 8 -39.26 -4.30 -3.56
C ILE A 8 -39.39 -2.77 -3.63
N LEU A 9 -39.78 -2.22 -4.79
CA LEU A 9 -39.96 -0.78 -4.96
C LEU A 9 -41.11 -0.25 -4.08
N GLU A 10 -42.19 -1.02 -3.93
CA GLU A 10 -43.27 -0.68 -2.98
C GLU A 10 -42.78 -0.60 -1.54
N ILE A 11 -41.96 -1.56 -1.10
CA ILE A 11 -41.36 -1.56 0.24
C ILE A 11 -40.47 -0.32 0.42
N ILE A 12 -39.58 -0.05 -0.55
CA ILE A 12 -38.66 1.10 -0.51
C ILE A 12 -39.42 2.42 -0.46
N ILE A 13 -40.46 2.59 -1.29
CA ILE A 13 -41.28 3.81 -1.30
C ILE A 13 -41.99 3.99 0.04
N LYS A 14 -42.54 2.91 0.59
CA LYS A 14 -43.23 2.93 1.89
C LYS A 14 -42.28 3.32 3.02
N GLU A 15 -41.11 2.69 3.11
CA GLU A 15 -40.09 2.99 4.12
C GLU A 15 -39.62 4.44 4.05
N ASN A 16 -39.43 4.98 2.84
CA ASN A 16 -39.05 6.39 2.66
C ASN A 16 -40.17 7.35 3.08
N LYS A 17 -41.43 7.05 2.76
CA LYS A 17 -42.59 7.83 3.24
C LYS A 17 -42.66 7.83 4.78
N GLU A 18 -42.40 6.69 5.43
CA GLU A 18 -42.39 6.56 6.89
C GLU A 18 -41.22 7.30 7.55
N SER A 19 -40.00 7.19 6.99
CA SER A 19 -38.81 7.89 7.46
C SER A 19 -38.98 9.42 7.43
N ARG A 20 -39.65 9.95 6.40
CA ARG A 20 -40.00 11.38 6.28
C ARG A 20 -40.98 11.88 7.36
N LEU A 21 -41.89 11.03 7.81
CA LEU A 21 -42.82 11.37 8.90
C LEU A 21 -42.10 11.47 10.25
N MET A 22 -41.00 10.73 10.42
CA MET A 22 -40.21 10.71 11.65
C MET A 22 -39.11 11.76 11.70
N ASN A 23 -38.48 12.10 10.57
CA ASN A 23 -37.44 13.13 10.47
C ASN A 23 -37.99 14.45 9.90
N LYS A 24 -38.57 15.30 10.76
CA LYS A 24 -38.77 16.72 10.45
C LYS A 24 -37.46 17.50 10.64
N SER A 25 -36.46 17.18 9.83
CA SER A 25 -35.22 17.96 9.78
C SER A 25 -35.38 19.13 8.81
N SER A 26 -34.81 20.27 9.17
CA SER A 26 -34.82 21.53 8.42
C SER A 26 -34.44 21.33 6.95
N PRO A 27 -35.09 22.03 5.99
CA PRO A 27 -34.75 21.91 4.58
C PRO A 27 -33.37 22.54 4.35
N GLY A 28 -32.34 21.71 4.07
CA GLY A 28 -31.04 22.23 3.61
C GLY A 28 -29.77 21.42 3.91
N GLU A 29 -29.81 20.33 4.70
CA GLU A 29 -28.57 19.61 5.10
C GLU A 29 -28.53 18.10 4.81
N ALA A 30 -29.53 17.52 4.14
CA ALA A 30 -29.50 16.12 3.71
C ALA A 30 -29.43 16.01 2.18
N ASP A 31 -28.61 15.09 1.69
CA ASP A 31 -28.45 14.76 0.27
C ASP A 31 -29.80 14.25 -0.28
N GLU A 32 -30.54 15.11 -0.98
CA GLU A 32 -31.88 14.80 -1.50
C GLU A 32 -31.75 13.82 -2.68
N ASN A 33 -32.32 12.62 -2.53
CA ASN A 33 -32.25 11.61 -3.59
C ASN A 33 -33.45 11.70 -4.56
N LEU A 34 -33.40 10.97 -5.67
CA LEU A 34 -34.47 11.02 -6.69
C LEU A 34 -35.85 10.66 -6.12
N LEU A 35 -35.92 9.65 -5.25
CA LEU A 35 -37.19 9.26 -4.61
C LEU A 35 -37.73 10.41 -3.77
N ASP A 36 -36.84 11.16 -3.13
CA ASP A 36 -37.22 12.30 -2.32
C ASP A 36 -37.86 13.43 -3.14
N VAL A 37 -37.26 13.77 -4.28
CA VAL A 37 -37.80 14.78 -5.19
C VAL A 37 -39.16 14.33 -5.75
N LEU A 38 -39.28 13.07 -6.18
CA LEU A 38 -40.52 12.53 -6.75
C LEU A 38 -41.66 12.52 -5.72
N LEU A 39 -41.37 12.14 -4.46
CA LEU A 39 -42.34 12.18 -3.37
C LEU A 39 -42.73 13.62 -2.99
N ASN A 40 -41.79 14.57 -3.06
CA ASN A 40 -42.08 15.99 -2.82
C ASN A 40 -43.01 16.57 -3.90
N ILE A 41 -42.80 16.21 -5.17
CA ILE A 41 -43.66 16.60 -6.29
C ILE A 41 -45.05 15.96 -6.14
N GLN A 42 -45.12 14.68 -5.78
CA GLN A 42 -46.37 13.99 -5.47
C GLN A 42 -47.15 14.69 -4.34
N ALA A 43 -46.46 15.13 -3.29
CA ALA A 43 -47.08 15.79 -2.14
C ALA A 43 -47.60 17.21 -2.44
N LYS A 44 -46.95 17.94 -3.36
CA LYS A 44 -47.42 19.27 -3.81
C LYS A 44 -48.72 19.19 -4.61
N ASN A 45 -48.93 18.10 -5.36
CA ASN A 45 -50.15 17.82 -6.14
C ASN A 45 -50.57 18.95 -7.11
N ASP A 46 -49.60 19.72 -7.61
CA ASP A 46 -49.80 20.87 -8.51
C ASP A 46 -49.83 20.49 -10.01
N LEU A 47 -49.77 19.20 -10.33
CA LEU A 47 -49.75 18.69 -11.69
C LEU A 47 -51.19 18.43 -12.19
N GLU A 48 -51.44 18.73 -13.47
CA GLU A 48 -52.74 18.44 -14.13
C GLU A 48 -53.11 16.95 -14.11
N LEU A 49 -52.11 16.07 -14.01
CA LEU A 49 -52.26 14.64 -13.78
C LEU A 49 -51.52 14.25 -12.49
N PRO A 50 -52.20 13.68 -11.48
CA PRO A 50 -51.56 13.30 -10.22
C PRO A 50 -50.48 12.23 -10.42
N LEU A 51 -49.29 12.48 -9.86
CA LEU A 51 -48.20 11.50 -9.87
C LEU A 51 -48.53 10.34 -8.94
N THR A 52 -48.79 9.14 -9.50
CA THR A 52 -49.11 7.96 -8.68
C THR A 52 -47.86 7.18 -8.28
N ASP A 53 -47.97 6.32 -7.27
CA ASP A 53 -46.87 5.43 -6.87
C ASP A 53 -46.43 4.51 -8.02
N ASN A 54 -47.34 4.12 -8.92
CA ASN A 54 -46.98 3.34 -10.11
C ASN A 54 -46.11 4.15 -11.09
N ASN A 55 -46.33 5.46 -11.19
CA ASN A 55 -45.48 6.33 -12.00
C ASN A 55 -44.09 6.49 -11.37
N ILE A 56 -44.02 6.64 -10.04
CA ILE A 56 -42.74 6.70 -9.31
C ILE A 56 -41.97 5.39 -9.48
N LYS A 57 -42.62 4.24 -9.31
CA LYS A 57 -42.03 2.92 -9.55
C LYS A 57 -41.47 2.77 -10.97
N ALA A 58 -42.22 3.22 -11.98
CA ALA A 58 -41.78 3.17 -13.37
C ALA A 58 -40.55 4.04 -13.63
N VAL A 59 -40.53 5.29 -13.15
CA VAL A 59 -39.40 6.21 -13.33
C VAL A 59 -38.12 5.68 -12.66
N VAL A 60 -38.25 5.15 -11.44
CA VAL A 60 -37.14 4.55 -10.70
C VAL A 60 -36.62 3.32 -11.44
N MET A 61 -37.52 2.46 -11.91
CA MET A 61 -37.17 1.26 -12.66
C MET A 61 -36.47 1.59 -13.99
N ASP A 62 -36.93 2.58 -14.74
CA ASP A 62 -36.31 2.99 -16.01
C ASP A 62 -34.90 3.54 -15.80
N MET A 63 -34.69 4.32 -14.73
CA MET A 63 -33.37 4.85 -14.41
C MET A 63 -32.37 3.74 -14.05
N PHE A 64 -32.75 2.84 -13.13
CA PHE A 64 -31.86 1.77 -12.69
C PHE A 64 -31.69 0.67 -13.74
N GLY A 65 -32.76 0.32 -14.47
CA GLY A 65 -32.70 -0.64 -15.58
C GLY A 65 -31.84 -0.12 -16.74
N GLY A 66 -32.10 1.10 -17.20
CA GLY A 66 -31.34 1.73 -18.29
C GLY A 66 -29.87 1.94 -17.96
N GLY A 67 -29.54 2.30 -16.72
CA GLY A 67 -28.14 2.49 -16.28
C GLY A 67 -27.38 1.18 -16.08
N SER A 68 -28.03 0.12 -15.56
CA SER A 68 -27.35 -1.13 -15.21
C SER A 68 -27.00 -1.98 -16.44
N GLU A 69 -27.93 -2.11 -17.39
CA GLU A 69 -27.72 -2.95 -18.58
C GLU A 69 -26.68 -2.34 -19.53
N THR A 70 -26.70 -1.01 -19.70
CA THR A 70 -25.72 -0.30 -20.52
C THR A 70 -24.33 -0.32 -19.90
N SER A 71 -24.22 -0.12 -18.58
CA SER A 71 -22.94 -0.16 -17.86
C SER A 71 -22.30 -1.55 -17.91
N SER A 72 -23.08 -2.61 -17.65
CA SER A 72 -22.58 -3.99 -17.70
C SER A 72 -22.11 -4.37 -19.11
N THR A 73 -22.89 -4.03 -20.13
CA THR A 73 -22.51 -4.24 -21.54
C THR A 73 -21.23 -3.49 -21.88
N THR A 74 -21.14 -2.22 -21.47
CA THR A 74 -19.94 -1.39 -21.69
C THR A 74 -18.73 -1.99 -20.98
N MET A 75 -18.86 -2.46 -19.74
CA MET A 75 -17.78 -3.15 -19.03
C MET A 75 -17.33 -4.43 -19.73
N VAL A 76 -18.25 -5.24 -20.25
CA VAL A 76 -17.89 -6.44 -21.02
C VAL A 76 -17.11 -6.06 -22.29
N TRP A 77 -17.52 -5.01 -22.99
CA TRP A 77 -16.80 -4.51 -24.16
C TRP A 77 -15.43 -3.91 -23.81
N VAL A 78 -15.35 -3.10 -22.77
CA VAL A 78 -14.08 -2.54 -22.25
C VAL A 78 -13.13 -3.67 -21.89
N MET A 79 -13.58 -4.68 -21.13
CA MET A 79 -12.76 -5.85 -20.81
C MET A 79 -12.33 -6.62 -22.05
N SER A 80 -13.22 -6.79 -23.03
CA SER A 80 -12.90 -7.47 -24.30
C SER A 80 -11.84 -6.71 -25.10
N GLU A 81 -11.94 -5.38 -25.16
CA GLU A 81 -10.97 -4.55 -25.88
C GLU A 81 -9.65 -4.41 -25.12
N LEU A 82 -9.67 -4.35 -23.79
CA LEU A 82 -8.46 -4.40 -22.97
C LEU A 82 -7.71 -5.74 -23.14
N LEU A 83 -8.42 -6.87 -23.15
CA LEU A 83 -7.82 -8.19 -23.40
C LEU A 83 -7.22 -8.32 -24.82
N LYS A 84 -7.79 -7.64 -25.80
CA LYS A 84 -7.25 -7.59 -27.17
C LYS A 84 -6.06 -6.65 -27.32
N ASN A 85 -5.86 -5.71 -26.39
CA ASN A 85 -4.81 -4.69 -26.44
C ASN A 85 -3.93 -4.75 -25.17
N PRO A 86 -2.99 -5.72 -25.07
CA PRO A 86 -2.21 -5.96 -23.86
C PRO A 86 -1.45 -4.76 -23.30
N LYS A 87 -0.97 -3.85 -24.17
CA LYS A 87 -0.27 -2.62 -23.76
C LYS A 87 -1.18 -1.65 -23.00
N VAL A 88 -2.44 -1.51 -23.43
CA VAL A 88 -3.41 -0.62 -22.78
C VAL A 88 -3.88 -1.23 -21.45
N MET A 89 -4.02 -2.57 -21.39
CA MET A 89 -4.28 -3.29 -20.14
C MET A 89 -3.16 -3.07 -19.11
N GLU A 90 -1.90 -3.14 -19.55
CA GLU A 90 -0.72 -2.91 -18.71
C GLU A 90 -0.67 -1.48 -18.13
N GLU A 91 -1.05 -0.47 -18.93
CA GLU A 91 -1.17 0.92 -18.49
C GLU A 91 -2.29 1.12 -17.44
N VAL A 92 -3.44 0.45 -17.58
CA VAL A 92 -4.53 0.49 -16.60
C VAL A 92 -4.16 -0.24 -15.29
N GLN A 93 -3.31 -1.26 -15.36
CA GLN A 93 -2.77 -1.97 -14.19
C GLN A 93 -1.71 -1.18 -13.41
N ALA A 94 -1.35 0.04 -13.83
CA ALA A 94 -0.30 0.86 -13.23
C ALA A 94 -0.57 1.35 -11.78
N GLU A 95 -1.69 1.03 -11.15
CA GLU A 95 -1.86 1.06 -9.67
C GLU A 95 -1.11 -0.09 -8.95
N THR A 96 -0.12 -0.69 -9.61
CA THR A 96 0.68 -1.79 -9.10
C THR A 96 1.67 -1.31 -8.04
N LYS A 97 1.68 -1.99 -6.89
CA LYS A 97 2.70 -1.78 -5.86
C LYS A 97 4.05 -2.30 -6.36
N VAL A 98 4.99 -1.38 -6.59
CA VAL A 98 6.39 -1.70 -6.88
C VAL A 98 7.16 -1.87 -5.57
N ILE A 99 7.88 -2.98 -5.45
CA ILE A 99 8.78 -3.26 -4.32
C ILE A 99 10.20 -3.35 -4.86
N ILE A 100 11.09 -2.52 -4.33
CA ILE A 100 12.52 -2.56 -4.67
C ILE A 100 13.23 -3.47 -3.68
N ASN A 101 13.81 -4.56 -4.17
CA ASN A 101 14.53 -5.53 -3.35
C ASN A 101 16.01 -5.12 -3.18
N GLY A 102 16.26 -4.16 -2.29
CA GLY A 102 17.63 -3.68 -2.01
C GLY A 102 18.57 -4.77 -1.49
N TRP A 103 18.05 -5.79 -0.80
CA TRP A 103 18.85 -6.93 -0.31
C TRP A 103 19.43 -7.75 -1.46
N ALA A 104 18.63 -8.04 -2.49
CA ALA A 104 19.08 -8.78 -3.67
C ALA A 104 20.04 -7.95 -4.52
N ILE A 105 19.77 -6.65 -4.69
CA ILE A 105 20.66 -5.74 -5.43
C ILE A 105 22.06 -5.70 -4.82
N GLY A 106 22.16 -5.61 -3.49
CA GLY A 106 23.44 -5.62 -2.78
C GLY A 106 24.23 -6.94 -2.84
N ARG A 107 23.64 -8.01 -3.38
CA ARG A 107 24.23 -9.35 -3.55
C ARG A 107 24.24 -9.84 -5.01
N ASP A 108 23.93 -8.96 -5.95
CA ASP A 108 23.92 -9.32 -7.36
C ASP A 108 25.36 -9.51 -7.88
N HIS A 109 25.65 -10.73 -8.34
CA HIS A 109 26.97 -11.11 -8.85
C HIS A 109 27.33 -10.40 -10.17
N ASN A 110 26.35 -9.79 -10.85
CA ASN A 110 26.61 -8.96 -12.03
C ASN A 110 27.27 -7.62 -11.68
N TYR A 111 27.08 -7.13 -10.45
CA TYR A 111 27.62 -5.85 -9.99
C TYR A 111 28.73 -6.01 -8.94
N TRP A 112 28.70 -7.11 -8.17
CA TRP A 112 29.59 -7.33 -7.04
C TRP A 112 30.45 -8.57 -7.22
N THR A 113 31.77 -8.38 -7.23
CA THR A 113 32.72 -9.51 -7.13
C THR A 113 32.64 -10.09 -5.71
N GLU A 114 32.56 -11.41 -5.60
CA GLU A 114 32.41 -12.11 -4.30
C GLU A 114 31.21 -11.52 -3.52
N ALA A 115 30.04 -11.47 -4.18
CA ALA A 115 28.86 -10.75 -3.71
C ALA A 115 28.33 -11.24 -2.34
N GLU A 116 28.57 -12.50 -2.01
CA GLU A 116 28.15 -13.12 -0.74
C GLU A 116 29.19 -12.94 0.38
N GLU A 117 30.36 -12.35 0.10
CA GLU A 117 31.42 -12.16 1.09
C GLU A 117 31.41 -10.75 1.70
N PHE A 118 31.61 -10.68 3.02
CA PHE A 118 31.82 -9.40 3.70
C PHE A 118 33.22 -8.87 3.39
N LYS A 119 33.32 -7.95 2.43
CA LYS A 119 34.58 -7.37 1.95
C LYS A 119 34.50 -5.84 1.91
N PRO A 120 34.68 -5.14 3.04
CA PRO A 120 34.63 -3.68 3.12
C PRO A 120 35.58 -2.97 2.17
N GLU A 121 36.71 -3.61 1.85
CA GLU A 121 37.76 -3.10 0.98
C GLU A 121 37.26 -2.78 -0.42
N ARG A 122 36.15 -3.39 -0.86
CA ARG A 122 35.54 -3.09 -2.17
C ARG A 122 35.07 -1.63 -2.29
N PHE A 123 34.90 -0.94 -1.17
CA PHE A 123 34.51 0.47 -1.13
C PHE A 123 35.70 1.41 -0.91
N LEU A 124 36.90 0.89 -0.60
CA LEU A 124 38.11 1.70 -0.53
C LEU A 124 38.48 2.16 -1.94
N ASP A 125 38.64 3.46 -2.14
CA ASP A 125 38.94 4.10 -3.42
C ASP A 125 37.91 3.80 -4.54
N SER A 126 36.70 3.38 -4.18
CA SER A 126 35.61 3.14 -5.12
C SER A 126 34.86 4.43 -5.42
N PRO A 127 34.42 4.65 -6.68
CA PRO A 127 33.52 5.76 -7.00
C PRO A 127 32.08 5.52 -6.52
N ILE A 128 31.76 4.31 -6.04
CA ILE A 128 30.42 3.95 -5.57
C ILE A 128 30.19 4.53 -4.18
N ASP A 129 29.13 5.32 -4.03
CA ASP A 129 28.67 5.83 -2.73
C ASP A 129 27.22 5.45 -2.42
N TYR A 130 26.81 5.69 -1.17
CA TYR A 130 25.44 5.41 -0.70
C TYR A 130 24.49 6.61 -0.81
N LYS A 131 24.87 7.69 -1.53
CA LYS A 131 24.09 8.94 -1.61
C LYS A 131 22.94 8.87 -2.60
N GLY A 132 22.66 7.68 -3.15
CA GLY A 132 21.52 7.42 -4.03
C GLY A 132 21.76 7.80 -5.49
N THR A 133 23.03 7.83 -5.93
CA THR A 133 23.40 7.98 -7.35
C THR A 133 23.92 6.68 -7.98
N ASN A 134 24.36 5.72 -7.14
CA ASN A 134 24.74 4.37 -7.53
C ASN A 134 23.59 3.40 -7.21
N PHE A 135 22.89 2.90 -8.23
CA PHE A 135 21.71 2.04 -8.03
C PHE A 135 22.05 0.61 -7.63
N GLU A 136 23.28 0.19 -7.89
CA GLU A 136 23.88 -1.04 -7.38
C GLU A 136 24.06 -1.03 -5.85
N TYR A 137 24.05 0.16 -5.21
CA TYR A 137 24.23 0.31 -3.77
C TYR A 137 23.27 1.37 -3.16
N ILE A 138 22.10 0.93 -2.73
CA ILE A 138 21.02 1.80 -2.23
C ILE A 138 20.55 1.50 -0.79
N PRO A 139 21.46 1.42 0.21
CA PRO A 139 21.09 1.09 1.59
C PRO A 139 20.14 2.11 2.24
N PHE A 140 20.15 3.36 1.76
CA PHE A 140 19.25 4.42 2.20
C PHE A 140 18.19 4.80 1.15
N GLY A 141 18.05 4.00 0.09
CA GLY A 141 17.25 4.34 -1.09
C GLY A 141 17.92 5.37 -2.00
N ALA A 142 17.13 5.95 -2.91
CA ALA A 142 17.62 6.91 -3.90
C ALA A 142 16.56 7.96 -4.27
N GLY A 143 17.00 9.05 -4.90
CA GLY A 143 16.14 10.10 -5.44
C GLY A 143 15.31 10.86 -4.39
N ARG A 144 14.12 11.34 -4.79
CA ARG A 144 13.26 12.22 -3.96
C ARG A 144 12.75 11.59 -2.65
N ARG A 145 12.86 10.27 -2.50
CA ARG A 145 12.40 9.52 -1.32
C ARG A 145 13.56 8.84 -0.58
N ILE A 146 14.79 9.30 -0.82
CA ILE A 146 15.96 8.84 -0.07
C ILE A 146 15.76 9.08 1.44
N CYS A 147 16.29 8.19 2.27
CA CYS A 147 16.11 8.23 3.71
C CYS A 147 16.56 9.58 4.28
N PRO A 148 15.66 10.36 4.91
CA PRO A 148 16.02 11.65 5.51
C PRO A 148 16.94 11.49 6.72
N GLY A 149 16.98 10.29 7.32
CA GLY A 149 17.81 9.96 8.47
C GLY A 149 19.22 9.46 8.14
N MET A 150 19.65 9.47 6.87
CA MET A 150 20.95 8.93 6.44
C MET A 150 22.13 9.45 7.29
N THR A 151 22.26 10.76 7.44
CA THR A 151 23.36 11.37 8.20
C THR A 151 23.33 10.97 9.68
N PHE A 152 22.13 10.89 10.26
CA PHE A 152 21.96 10.44 11.64
C PHE A 152 22.31 8.96 11.79
N GLY A 153 21.90 8.11 10.86
CA GLY A 153 22.24 6.69 10.83
C GLY A 153 23.75 6.47 10.81
N MET A 154 24.45 7.12 9.87
CA MET A 154 25.91 7.03 9.77
C MET A 154 26.60 7.49 11.05
N ALA A 155 26.20 8.63 11.62
CA ALA A 155 26.79 9.14 12.86
C ALA A 155 26.59 8.20 14.06
N ASN A 156 25.43 7.53 14.15
CA ASN A 156 25.13 6.56 15.21
C ASN A 156 25.74 5.19 14.98
N THR A 157 26.21 4.88 13.78
CA THR A 157 26.92 3.63 13.51
C THR A 157 28.42 3.82 13.68
N GLU A 158 29.01 4.80 12.99
CA GLU A 158 30.47 4.96 12.91
C GLU A 158 31.12 5.19 14.27
N LEU A 159 30.68 6.23 15.00
CA LEU A 159 31.34 6.61 16.25
C LEU A 159 31.13 5.57 17.37
N PRO A 160 29.91 5.06 17.62
CA PRO A 160 29.71 4.02 18.62
C PRO A 160 30.46 2.73 18.27
N LEU A 161 30.43 2.29 17.01
CA LEU A 161 31.17 1.10 16.58
C LEU A 161 32.68 1.29 16.78
N ALA A 162 33.24 2.42 16.36
CA ALA A 162 34.65 2.72 16.55
C ALA A 162 35.03 2.70 18.04
N LYS A 163 34.20 3.28 18.92
CA LYS A 163 34.43 3.24 20.37
C LYS A 163 34.35 1.82 20.95
N LEU A 164 33.39 1.02 20.52
CA LEU A 164 33.23 -0.37 20.96
C LEU A 164 34.45 -1.22 20.55
N LEU A 165 34.94 -1.04 19.33
CA LEU A 165 36.11 -1.76 18.81
C LEU A 165 37.43 -1.24 19.41
N TYR A 166 37.52 0.05 19.74
CA TYR A 166 38.71 0.64 20.35
C TYR A 166 38.89 0.22 21.83
N HIS A 167 37.78 0.06 22.56
CA HIS A 167 37.83 -0.21 24.00
C HIS A 167 37.66 -1.67 24.39
N PHE A 168 37.13 -2.53 23.52
CA PHE A 168 36.84 -3.92 23.85
C PHE A 168 37.31 -4.88 22.76
N ASP A 169 37.96 -5.95 23.20
CA ASP A 169 38.05 -7.20 22.46
C ASP A 169 36.75 -7.98 22.65
N TRP A 170 36.22 -8.55 21.56
CA TRP A 170 34.94 -9.24 21.55
C TRP A 170 35.14 -10.73 21.37
N ASN A 171 34.58 -11.52 22.27
CA ASN A 171 34.66 -12.98 22.24
C ASN A 171 33.26 -13.61 22.14
N LEU A 172 33.18 -14.75 21.45
CA LEU A 172 31.97 -15.57 21.44
C LEU A 172 31.87 -16.38 22.74
N PRO A 173 30.65 -16.59 23.27
CA PRO A 173 30.47 -17.35 24.49
C PRO A 173 30.82 -18.84 24.30
N ASN A 174 31.16 -19.51 25.40
CA ASN A 174 31.30 -20.97 25.48
C ASN A 174 32.34 -21.58 24.51
N GLY A 175 33.33 -20.81 24.05
CA GLY A 175 34.36 -21.29 23.12
C GLY A 175 33.85 -21.54 21.69
N MET A 176 32.68 -20.99 21.35
CA MET A 176 32.12 -21.03 20.00
C MET A 176 33.10 -20.39 19.00
N LYS A 177 33.24 -21.02 17.83
CA LYS A 177 34.08 -20.52 16.75
C LYS A 177 33.31 -19.53 15.86
N PRO A 178 33.99 -18.59 15.17
CA PRO A 178 33.33 -17.63 14.29
C PRO A 178 32.47 -18.28 13.20
N GLU A 179 32.87 -19.44 12.67
CA GLU A 179 32.15 -20.14 11.60
C GLU A 179 30.83 -20.77 12.07
N GLU A 180 30.65 -20.90 13.39
CA GLU A 180 29.43 -21.44 14.00
C GLU A 180 28.34 -20.36 14.21
N LEU A 181 28.65 -19.09 13.90
CA LEU A 181 27.70 -17.99 14.04
C LEU A 181 26.59 -18.09 12.97
N ASP A 182 25.35 -18.31 13.39
CA ASP A 182 24.20 -18.37 12.47
C ASP A 182 23.84 -16.96 11.95
N MET A 183 24.05 -16.75 10.65
CA MET A 183 23.77 -15.50 9.95
C MET A 183 22.40 -15.48 9.28
N LYS A 184 21.53 -16.47 9.52
CA LYS A 184 20.17 -16.49 8.97
C LYS A 184 19.38 -15.27 9.43
N GLU A 185 18.49 -14.84 8.54
CA GLU A 185 17.65 -13.68 8.73
C GLU A 185 16.22 -14.11 9.12
N CYS A 186 15.55 -13.28 9.90
CA CYS A 186 14.11 -13.37 10.16
C CYS A 186 13.41 -12.22 9.42
N GLY A 187 12.37 -12.56 8.67
CA GLY A 187 11.57 -11.61 7.91
C GLY A 187 10.66 -10.76 8.80
N GLY A 188 10.44 -9.51 8.40
CA GLY A 188 9.59 -8.55 9.11
C GLY A 188 9.53 -7.23 8.35
N VAL A 189 9.06 -6.16 8.99
CA VAL A 189 9.14 -4.79 8.43
C VAL A 189 10.61 -4.38 8.22
N THR A 190 11.51 -4.89 9.06
CA THR A 190 12.96 -4.84 8.90
C THR A 190 13.51 -6.27 8.86
N LEU A 191 14.58 -6.49 8.10
CA LEU A 191 15.35 -7.74 8.16
C LEU A 191 16.22 -7.70 9.42
N ASN A 192 16.03 -8.68 10.29
CA ASN A 192 16.84 -8.87 11.49
C ASN A 192 17.54 -10.21 11.42
N ARG A 193 18.61 -10.39 12.20
CA ARG A 193 19.15 -11.74 12.39
C ARG A 193 18.13 -12.60 13.13
N LYS A 194 18.09 -13.88 12.79
CA LYS A 194 17.13 -14.82 13.36
C LYS A 194 17.35 -15.03 14.86
N GLU A 195 18.60 -15.08 15.28
CA GLU A 195 19.01 -15.26 16.67
C GLU A 195 19.79 -14.03 17.16
N ASP A 196 19.60 -13.63 18.42
CA ASP A 196 20.28 -12.45 19.00
C ASP A 196 21.81 -12.61 19.08
N LEU A 197 22.53 -11.49 19.05
CA LEU A 197 24.00 -11.46 19.15
C LEU A 197 24.46 -11.39 20.60
N CYS A 198 24.90 -12.54 21.09
CA CYS A 198 25.56 -12.67 22.39
C CYS A 198 27.07 -12.57 22.21
N LEU A 199 27.69 -11.57 22.86
CA LEU A 199 29.13 -11.36 22.88
C LEU A 199 29.62 -11.10 24.30
N ILE A 200 30.87 -11.47 24.57
CA ILE A 200 31.56 -11.18 25.82
C ILE A 200 32.60 -10.10 25.55
N PRO A 201 32.41 -8.86 26.05
CA PRO A 201 33.42 -7.81 25.95
C PRO A 201 34.52 -8.03 27.00
N THR A 202 35.77 -7.89 26.58
CA THR A 202 36.94 -7.80 27.46
C THR A 202 37.67 -6.50 27.15
N CYS A 203 38.10 -5.74 28.17
CA CYS A 203 38.79 -4.47 27.92
C CYS A 203 40.02 -4.68 27.05
N TYR A 204 40.09 -3.97 25.93
CA TYR A 204 41.23 -3.97 25.04
C TYR A 204 42.46 -3.50 25.81
N ARG A 205 43.48 -4.36 25.86
CA ARG A 205 44.79 -4.01 26.40
C ARG A 205 45.76 -4.05 25.24
N PRO A 206 46.25 -2.89 24.77
CA PRO A 206 47.33 -2.88 23.80
C PRO A 206 48.47 -3.72 24.38
N SER A 207 48.89 -4.76 23.67
CA SER A 207 50.10 -5.47 24.01
C SER A 207 51.24 -4.44 24.01
N LEU A 208 51.94 -4.32 25.15
CA LEU A 208 53.21 -3.61 25.23
C LEU A 208 54.23 -4.42 24.41
N ASN A 209 54.26 -4.20 23.10
CA ASN A 209 55.35 -4.61 22.22
C ASN A 209 56.29 -3.43 22.01
#